data_AF-A0A1F6BCR4-F1
#
_entry.id   AF-A0A1F6BCR4-F1
#
_cell.length_a   1.000
_cell.length_b   1.000
_cell.length_c   1.000
_cell.angle_alpha   90.00
_cell.angle_beta   90.00
_cell.angle_gamma   90.00
#
_symmetry.space_group_name_H-M   'P 1'
#
loop_
_entity.id
_entity.type
_entity.pdbx_description
1 polymer ?
#
loop_
_entity_poly.entity_id
_entity_poly.type
_entity_poly.pdbx_seq_one_letter_code
_entity_poly.pdbx_strand_id
1 'polypeptide(L)'
;MPIVVLLNKGSASAAEITAGALRDLRNATIIGETSFGKGTVQTPEDLPDGSSVHITTGRWLLPGGDSITKKGITPDIVVEWDGLEASRDAQLARAVELLLQK
;
A
#
# COMPACT_ATOMS: atom_id res chain seq x y z
N MET A 1 -4.77 -8.98 18.43
CA MET A 1 -3.53 -9.42 17.78
C MET A 1 -2.92 -8.22 17.07
N PRO A 2 -1.69 -7.82 17.41
CA PRO A 2 -1.04 -6.68 16.75
C PRO A 2 -0.68 -7.03 15.30
N ILE A 3 -0.88 -6.07 14.38
CA ILE A 3 -0.59 -6.21 12.95
C ILE A 3 0.32 -5.06 12.53
N VAL A 4 1.37 -5.39 11.78
CA VAL A 4 2.23 -4.42 11.09
C VAL A 4 2.19 -4.72 9.59
N VAL A 5 2.07 -3.68 8.77
CA VAL A 5 2.08 -3.78 7.30
C VAL A 5 3.30 -3.03 6.78
N LEU A 6 4.10 -3.70 5.95
CA LEU A 6 5.24 -3.07 5.28
C LEU A 6 4.80 -2.56 3.90
N LEU A 7 5.14 -1.31 3.56
CA LEU A 7 4.88 -0.71 2.26
C LEU A 7 6.14 -0.06 1.68
N ASN A 8 6.20 0.00 0.36
CA ASN A 8 7.19 0.80 -0.36
C ASN A 8 6.55 1.50 -1.57
N LYS A 9 7.37 2.24 -2.33
CA LYS A 9 6.95 2.97 -3.54
C LYS A 9 6.34 2.07 -4.64
N GLY A 10 6.64 0.78 -4.63
CA GLY A 10 6.08 -0.21 -5.55
C GLY A 10 4.72 -0.79 -5.13
N SER A 11 4.34 -0.62 -3.85
CA SER A 11 3.02 -1.02 -3.37
C SER A 11 1.94 -0.19 -4.07
N ALA A 12 1.04 -0.84 -4.80
CA ALA A 12 0.02 -0.18 -5.61
C ALA A 12 -1.31 -0.94 -5.57
N SER A 13 -2.41 -0.25 -5.89
CA SER A 13 -3.72 -0.87 -6.15
C SER A 13 -4.24 -1.65 -4.92
N ALA A 14 -4.61 -2.92 -5.08
CA ALA A 14 -5.13 -3.79 -4.03
C ALA A 14 -4.24 -3.82 -2.77
N ALA A 15 -2.91 -3.68 -2.91
CA ALA A 15 -2.01 -3.61 -1.77
C ALA A 15 -2.27 -2.38 -0.89
N GLU A 16 -2.51 -1.22 -1.52
CA GLU A 16 -2.80 0.04 -0.83
C GLU A 16 -4.19 0.01 -0.19
N ILE A 17 -5.18 -0.56 -0.87
CA ILE A 17 -6.53 -0.75 -0.34
C ILE A 17 -6.49 -1.64 0.89
N THR A 18 -5.75 -2.76 0.82
CA THR A 18 -5.60 -3.70 1.93
C THR A 18 -4.90 -3.04 3.12
N ALA A 19 -3.79 -2.35 2.87
CA ALA A 19 -3.02 -1.68 3.92
C ALA A 19 -3.84 -0.58 4.61
N GLY A 20 -4.50 0.28 3.83
CA GLY A 20 -5.35 1.34 4.36
C GLY A 20 -6.55 0.78 5.15
N ALA A 21 -7.20 -0.29 4.66
CA ALA A 21 -8.30 -0.91 5.38
C ALA A 21 -7.86 -1.55 6.71
N LEU A 22 -6.69 -2.20 6.73
CA LEU A 22 -6.12 -2.76 7.97
C LEU A 22 -5.74 -1.67 8.97
N ARG A 23 -5.17 -0.56 8.51
CA ARG A 23 -4.89 0.61 9.35
C ARG A 23 -6.18 1.16 9.96
N ASP A 24 -7.16 1.47 9.11
CA ASP A 24 -8.39 2.16 9.52
C ASP A 24 -9.31 1.27 10.39
N LEU A 25 -9.41 -0.04 10.10
CA LEU A 25 -10.38 -0.93 10.74
C LEU A 25 -9.78 -1.87 11.78
N ARG A 26 -8.47 -2.07 11.79
CA ARG A 26 -7.77 -3.01 12.69
C ARG A 26 -6.62 -2.38 13.45
N ASN A 27 -6.44 -1.06 13.33
CA ASN A 27 -5.37 -0.32 13.99
C ASN A 27 -3.99 -0.92 13.68
N ALA A 28 -3.82 -1.43 12.46
CA ALA A 28 -2.53 -1.94 11.98
C ALA A 28 -1.57 -0.76 11.79
N THR A 29 -0.31 -0.94 12.19
CA THR A 29 0.73 0.07 11.98
C THR A 29 1.40 -0.15 10.63
N ILE A 30 1.52 0.90 9.82
CA ILE A 30 2.18 0.88 8.53
C ILE A 30 3.62 1.37 8.68
N ILE A 31 4.57 0.59 8.18
CA ILE A 31 6.01 0.92 8.21
C ILE A 31 6.57 0.87 6.79
N GLY A 32 7.52 1.76 6.49
CA GLY A 32 8.29 1.72 5.25
C GLY A 32 8.28 3.05 4.52
N GLU A 33 7.92 3.06 3.23
CA GLU A 33 7.84 4.26 2.40
C GLU A 33 6.42 4.49 1.88
N THR A 34 6.12 5.73 1.49
CA THR A 34 4.84 6.08 0.84
C THR A 34 4.62 5.23 -0.41
N SER A 35 3.42 4.67 -0.52
CA SER A 35 3.02 3.82 -1.64
C SER A 35 2.74 4.61 -2.92
N PHE A 36 2.47 3.89 -4.02
CA PHE A 36 2.39 4.48 -5.36
C PHE A 36 1.23 5.48 -5.58
N GLY A 37 0.04 5.21 -5.02
CA GLY A 37 -1.15 6.03 -5.17
C GLY A 37 -2.07 5.64 -6.32
N LYS A 38 -2.20 4.33 -6.62
CA LYS A 38 -3.14 3.81 -7.62
C LYS A 38 -4.50 3.54 -6.98
N GLY A 39 -5.32 4.58 -6.88
CA GLY A 39 -6.66 4.54 -6.26
C GLY A 39 -7.84 4.41 -7.22
N THR A 40 -7.65 3.82 -8.41
CA THR A 40 -8.69 3.71 -9.43
C THR A 40 -9.05 2.27 -9.77
N VAL A 41 -10.29 2.06 -10.19
CA VAL A 41 -10.74 0.82 -10.85
C VAL A 41 -10.57 1.01 -12.34
N GLN A 42 -9.93 0.05 -13.01
CA GLN A 42 -9.88 0.01 -14.47
C GLN A 42 -10.60 -1.22 -14.97
N THR A 43 -11.51 -1.03 -15.93
CA THR A 43 -12.19 -2.10 -16.65
C THR A 43 -11.55 -2.22 -18.03
N PRO A 44 -11.12 -3.41 -18.47
CA PRO A 44 -10.68 -3.63 -19.83
C PRO A 44 -11.89 -3.66 -20.79
N GLU A 45 -11.75 -2.97 -21.92
CA GLU A 45 -12.66 -3.06 -23.06
C GLU A 45 -11.87 -3.58 -24.26
N ASP A 46 -12.32 -4.70 -24.82
CA ASP A 46 -11.66 -5.32 -25.97
C ASP A 46 -12.10 -4.65 -27.27
N LEU A 47 -11.16 -4.45 -28.19
CA LEU A 47 -11.39 -3.81 -29.49
C LEU A 47 -11.45 -4.84 -30.63
N PRO A 48 -12.12 -4.53 -31.76
CA PRO A 48 -12.30 -5.50 -32.86
C PRO A 48 -11.01 -6.02 -33.50
N ASP A 49 -9.88 -5.30 -33.32
CA ASP A 49 -8.57 -5.69 -33.83
C ASP A 49 -7.78 -6.59 -32.87
N GLY A 50 -8.36 -6.96 -31.73
CA GLY A 50 -7.74 -7.80 -30.70
C GLY A 50 -6.90 -7.03 -29.67
N SER A 51 -6.84 -5.70 -29.76
CA SER A 51 -6.25 -4.86 -28.71
C SER A 51 -7.25 -4.62 -27.56
N SER A 52 -6.80 -4.04 -26.44
CA SER A 52 -7.69 -3.65 -25.33
C SER A 52 -7.35 -2.26 -24.77
N VAL A 53 -8.39 -1.57 -24.29
CA VAL A 53 -8.26 -0.29 -23.60
C VAL A 53 -8.73 -0.43 -22.15
N HIS A 54 -7.91 0.03 -21.21
CA HIS A 54 -8.24 -0.01 -19.78
C HIS A 54 -8.83 1.32 -19.34
N ILE A 55 -10.16 1.38 -19.21
CA ILE A 55 -10.89 2.61 -18.90
C ILE A 55 -11.05 2.74 -17.38
N THR A 56 -10.80 3.93 -16.84
CA THR A 56 -11.09 4.20 -15.43
C THR A 56 -12.59 4.32 -15.22
N THR A 57 -13.17 3.38 -14.48
CA THR A 57 -14.62 3.28 -14.23
C THR A 57 -15.00 3.65 -12.80
N GLY A 58 -14.01 3.79 -11.91
CA GLY A 58 -14.26 4.11 -10.51
C GLY A 58 -13.03 4.56 -9.74
N ARG A 59 -13.27 4.98 -8.51
CA ARG A 59 -12.24 5.35 -7.53
C ARG A 59 -12.45 4.57 -6.24
N TRP A 60 -11.35 4.17 -5.63
CA TRP A 60 -11.34 3.59 -4.30
C TRP A 60 -11.18 4.68 -3.25
N LEU A 61 -11.99 4.56 -2.20
CA LEU A 61 -11.87 5.30 -0.97
C LEU A 61 -11.55 4.32 0.15
N LEU A 62 -10.70 4.75 1.07
CA LEU A 62 -10.46 4.04 2.32
C LEU A 62 -11.72 4.07 3.19
N PRO A 63 -11.82 3.20 4.21
CA PRO A 63 -12.97 3.19 5.13
C PRO A 63 -13.28 4.57 5.76
N GLY A 64 -12.26 5.40 6.00
CA GLY A 64 -12.44 6.79 6.47
C GLY A 64 -12.94 7.80 5.42
N GLY A 65 -13.12 7.37 4.16
CA GLY A 65 -13.53 8.23 3.04
C GLY A 65 -12.36 8.86 2.26
N ASP A 66 -11.12 8.69 2.72
CA ASP A 66 -9.94 9.25 2.08
C ASP A 66 -9.60 8.56 0.75
N SER A 67 -9.15 9.35 -0.23
CA SER A 67 -8.65 8.81 -1.50
C SER A 67 -7.13 8.67 -1.50
N ILE A 68 -6.65 7.51 -1.94
CA ILE A 68 -5.21 7.23 -2.14
C ILE A 68 -4.66 7.72 -3.49
N THR A 69 -5.53 8.20 -4.38
CA THR A 69 -5.16 8.53 -5.76
C THR A 69 -4.11 9.65 -5.81
N LYS A 70 -2.97 9.40 -6.49
CA LYS A 70 -1.81 10.30 -6.61
C LYS A 70 -1.11 10.67 -5.28
N LYS A 71 -1.56 10.11 -4.16
CA LYS A 71 -1.01 10.37 -2.83
C LYS A 71 -0.32 9.14 -2.25
N GLY A 72 -0.87 7.97 -2.51
CA GLY A 72 -0.49 6.74 -1.82
C GLY A 72 -1.01 6.69 -0.39
N ILE A 73 -0.54 5.69 0.34
CA ILE A 73 -0.65 5.52 1.77
C ILE A 73 0.66 6.02 2.38
N THR A 74 0.58 7.05 3.20
CA THR A 74 1.71 7.49 4.02
C THR A 74 1.90 6.50 5.17
N PRO A 75 3.12 6.00 5.40
CA PRO A 75 3.40 5.12 6.53
C PRO A 75 3.32 5.86 7.86
N ASP A 76 2.94 5.16 8.93
CA ASP A 76 2.94 5.70 10.29
C ASP A 76 4.38 5.83 10.82
N ILE A 77 5.27 4.93 10.40
CA ILE A 77 6.70 4.97 10.70
C ILE A 77 7.47 4.87 9.38
N VAL A 78 8.16 5.95 9.02
CA VAL A 78 9.02 5.97 7.82
C VAL A 78 10.29 5.17 8.09
N VAL A 79 10.57 4.19 7.24
CA VAL A 79 11.84 3.45 7.20
C VAL A 79 12.20 3.25 5.73
N GLU A 80 13.19 3.99 5.26
CA GLU A 80 13.64 3.89 3.88
C GLU A 80 14.35 2.56 3.62
N TRP A 81 14.24 2.05 2.39
CA TRP A 81 15.03 0.93 1.94
C TRP A 81 16.50 1.38 1.81
N ASP A 82 17.39 0.78 2.62
CA ASP A 82 18.79 1.19 2.66
C ASP A 82 19.63 0.62 1.52
N GLY A 83 19.08 -0.27 0.68
CA GLY A 83 19.69 -0.68 -0.59
C GLY A 83 20.94 -1.54 -0.50
N LEU A 84 21.45 -1.81 0.71
CA LEU A 84 22.87 -2.15 0.88
C LEU A 84 23.13 -3.60 1.25
N GLU A 85 22.17 -4.34 1.81
CA GLU A 85 22.34 -5.75 2.16
C GLU A 85 20.99 -6.49 2.21
N ALA A 86 20.76 -7.45 1.30
CA ALA A 86 19.56 -8.30 1.35
C ALA A 86 19.45 -9.13 2.65
N SER A 87 20.58 -9.29 3.35
CA SER A 87 20.66 -9.96 4.65
C SER A 87 20.07 -9.11 5.80
N ARG A 88 19.85 -7.81 5.61
CA ARG A 88 19.35 -6.88 6.61
C ARG A 88 18.14 -6.11 6.11
N ASP A 89 16.95 -6.66 6.34
CA ASP A 89 15.70 -5.95 6.10
C ASP A 89 15.41 -5.00 7.28
N ALA A 90 15.76 -3.71 7.13
CA ALA A 90 15.55 -2.70 8.15
C ALA A 90 14.07 -2.46 8.48
N GLN A 91 13.18 -2.59 7.49
CA GLN A 91 11.74 -2.42 7.68
C GLN A 91 11.16 -3.58 8.50
N LEU A 92 11.56 -4.82 8.19
CA LEU A 92 11.21 -6.01 8.96
C LEU A 92 11.76 -5.95 10.38
N ALA A 93 13.04 -5.60 10.55
CA ALA A 93 13.65 -5.48 11.88
C ALA A 93 12.88 -4.49 12.75
N ARG A 94 12.48 -3.34 12.20
CA ARG A 94 11.67 -2.35 12.90
C ARG A 94 10.26 -2.87 13.23
N ALA A 95 9.64 -3.62 12.32
CA ALA A 95 8.33 -4.23 12.56
C ALA A 95 8.38 -5.25 13.70
N VAL A 96 9.39 -6.11 13.73
CA VAL A 96 9.58 -7.11 14.80
C VAL A 96 9.81 -6.41 16.15
N GLU A 97 10.67 -5.39 16.19
CA GLU A 97 10.90 -4.60 17.40
C GLU A 97 9.60 -4.00 17.94
N LEU A 98 8.77 -3.40 17.08
CA LEU A 98 7.49 -2.82 17.45
C LEU A 98 6.50 -3.88 17.97
N LEU A 99 6.47 -5.06 17.34
CA LEU A 99 5.58 -6.15 17.75
C LEU A 99 5.96 -6.77 19.09
N LEU A 100 7.26 -6.82 19.43
CA LEU A 100 7.74 -7.33 20.73
C LEU A 100 7.48 -6.37 21.90
N GLN A 101 7.18 -5.10 21.63
CA GLN A 101 6.88 -4.08 22.63
C GLN A 101 5.38 -3.96 22.96
N LYS A 102 4.50 -4.64 22.20
CA LYS A 102 3.04 -4.60 22.35
C LYS A 102 2.52 -5.88 23.00
#